data_AF-A0A7U7I8W0-F1
#
_entry.id   AF-A0A7U7I8W0-F1
#
_cell.length_a   1.000
_cell.length_b   1.000
_cell.length_c   1.000
_cell.angle_alpha   90.00
_cell.angle_beta   90.00
_cell.angle_gamma   90.00
#
_symmetry.space_group_name_H-M   'P 1'
#
loop_
_entity.id
_entity.type
_entity.pdbx_description
1 polymer ?
#
loop_
_entity_poly.entity_id
_entity_poly.type
_entity_poly.pdbx_seq_one_letter_code
_entity_poly.pdbx_strand_id
1 'polypeptide(L)' 'MQQHRVPVVVEVILERVTNISMGTEINAINEFEELAQNRADAPTAIALLD' A
#
# COMPACT_ATOMS: atom_id res chain seq x y z
N MET A 1 24.14 -19.83 -16.20
CA MET A 1 23.09 -18.81 -16.28
C MET A 1 23.67 -17.47 -15.82
N GLN A 2 23.88 -16.51 -16.73
CA GLN A 2 24.10 -15.12 -16.33
C GLN A 2 22.89 -14.32 -16.81
N GLN A 3 21.78 -14.48 -16.09
CA GLN A 3 20.61 -13.63 -16.31
C GLN A 3 21.02 -12.17 -16.11
N HIS A 4 20.49 -11.29 -16.96
CA HIS A 4 20.93 -9.91 -17.13
C HIS A 4 20.99 -9.17 -15.78
N ARG A 5 22.19 -8.72 -15.41
CA ARG A 5 22.49 -7.98 -14.16
C ARG A 5 22.31 -6.48 -14.37
N VAL A 6 21.14 -6.09 -14.83
CA VAL A 6 20.78 -4.70 -15.11
C VAL A 6 19.57 -4.29 -14.28
N PRO A 7 19.41 -3.01 -13.93
CA PRO A 7 18.17 -2.53 -13.32
C PRO A 7 16.98 -2.82 -14.22
N VAL A 8 15.89 -3.33 -13.63
CA VAL A 8 14.62 -3.59 -14.32
C VAL A 8 13.57 -2.67 -13.71
N VAL A 9 12.92 -1.86 -14.54
CA VAL A 9 11.81 -1.00 -14.13
C VAL A 9 10.50 -1.75 -14.34
N VAL A 10 9.65 -1.76 -13.32
CA VAL A 10 8.27 -2.24 -13.41
C VAL A 10 7.36 -1.04 -13.20
N GLU A 11 6.69 -0.62 -14.27
CA GLU A 11 5.75 0.49 -14.24
C GLU A 11 4.33 -0.03 -14.04
N VAL A 12 3.58 0.64 -13.15
CA VAL A 12 2.17 0.35 -12.91
C VAL A 12 1.39 1.62 -13.19
N ILE A 13 0.42 1.54 -14.09
CA ILE A 13 -0.49 2.64 -14.40
C ILE A 13 -1.64 2.61 -13.40
N LEU A 14 -1.72 3.62 -12.55
CA LEU A 14 -2.72 3.74 -11.50
C LEU A 14 -3.91 4.59 -11.96
N GLU A 15 -4.91 4.70 -11.09
CA GLU A 15 -5.97 5.70 -11.27
C GLU A 15 -5.43 7.12 -11.20
N ARG A 16 -6.23 8.08 -11.68
CA ARG A 16 -5.79 9.48 -11.81
C ARG A 16 -5.61 10.19 -10.47
N VAL A 17 -6.40 9.80 -9.46
CA VAL A 17 -6.43 10.45 -8.15
C VAL A 17 -6.77 9.39 -7.10
N THR A 18 -5.88 9.21 -6.14
CA THR A 18 -6.08 8.42 -4.90
C THR A 18 -5.60 9.27 -3.74
N ASN A 19 -6.40 9.43 -2.68
CA ASN A 19 -6.01 10.24 -1.53
C ASN A 19 -5.40 9.35 -0.44
N ILE A 20 -4.11 9.53 -0.15
CA ILE A 20 -3.44 8.77 0.90
C ILE A 20 -3.76 9.38 2.27
N SER A 21 -4.09 8.53 3.24
CA SER A 21 -4.38 8.95 4.62
C SER A 21 -3.22 9.72 5.24
N MET A 22 -3.50 10.92 5.75
CA MET A 22 -2.51 11.83 6.30
C MET A 22 -3.16 12.82 7.27
N GLY A 23 -2.37 13.35 8.20
CA GLY A 23 -2.77 14.41 9.12
C GLY A 23 -1.57 15.16 9.65
N THR A 24 -1.80 16.32 10.23
CA THR A 24 -0.72 17.15 10.82
C THR A 24 -0.27 16.63 12.18
N GLU A 25 -1.16 15.94 12.90
CA GLU A 25 -0.93 15.40 14.24
C GLU A 25 -1.36 13.93 14.29
N ILE A 26 -0.76 13.17 15.21
CA ILE A 26 -0.98 11.73 15.34
C ILE A 26 -2.46 11.39 15.64
N ASN A 27 -3.15 12.22 16.41
CA ASN A 27 -4.55 12.03 16.76
C ASN A 27 -5.53 12.68 15.77
N ALA A 28 -5.04 13.23 14.66
CA ALA A 28 -5.83 13.96 13.68
C ALA A 28 -5.50 13.50 12.25
N ILE A 29 -5.36 12.19 12.05
CA ILE A 29 -5.24 11.59 10.72
C ILE A 29 -6.62 11.54 10.06
N ASN A 30 -6.68 12.02 8.80
CA ASN A 30 -7.85 11.83 7.96
C ASN A 30 -7.67 10.58 7.11
N GLU A 31 -8.67 9.69 7.17
CA GLU A 31 -8.75 8.46 6.38
C GLU A 31 -9.73 8.71 5.23
N PHE A 32 -9.23 8.69 3.98
CA PHE A 32 -10.04 9.00 2.79
C PHE A 32 -10.64 7.75 2.16
N GLU A 33 -9.86 6.67 2.10
CA GLU A 33 -10.25 5.39 1.53
C GLU A 33 -10.84 4.45 2.59
N GLU A 34 -11.39 3.31 2.16
CA GLU A 34 -12.01 2.33 3.06
C GLU A 34 -11.00 1.74 4.06
N LEU A 35 -11.38 1.73 5.34
CA LEU A 35 -10.58 1.11 6.40
C LEU A 35 -10.69 -0.41 6.33
N ALA A 36 -9.56 -1.09 6.52
CA ALA A 36 -9.54 -2.54 6.68
C ALA A 36 -10.30 -2.97 7.95
N GLN A 37 -11.25 -3.90 7.79
CA GLN A 37 -12.05 -4.46 8.88
C GLN A 37 -11.69 -5.91 9.18
N ASN A 38 -11.17 -6.65 8.19
CA ASN A 38 -10.87 -8.07 8.32
C ASN A 38 -9.59 -8.47 7.53
N ARG A 39 -9.16 -9.74 7.67
CA ARG A 39 -7.93 -10.26 7.03
C ARG A 39 -7.96 -10.18 5.50
N ALA A 40 -9.14 -10.21 4.87
CA ALA A 40 -9.24 -10.13 3.42
C ALA A 40 -8.91 -8.74 2.88
N ASP A 41 -9.14 -7.69 3.68
CA ASP A 41 -8.89 -6.30 3.28
C ASP A 41 -7.38 -5.98 3.32
N ALA A 42 -6.64 -6.58 4.26
CA ALA A 42 -5.19 -6.41 4.44
C ALA A 42 -4.46 -7.76 4.66
N PRO A 43 -4.39 -8.64 3.65
CA PRO A 43 -3.95 -10.03 3.81
C PRO A 43 -2.45 -10.20 4.10
N THR A 44 -1.65 -9.15 3.90
CA THR A 44 -0.19 -9.16 4.11
C THR A 44 0.22 -8.49 5.42
N ALA A 45 -0.73 -8.06 6.27
CA ALA A 45 -0.42 -7.49 7.58
C ALA A 45 0.25 -8.54 8.48
N ILE A 46 1.39 -8.21 9.09
CA ILE A 46 2.19 -9.17 9.89
C ILE A 46 1.39 -9.76 11.06
N ALA A 47 0.57 -8.94 11.72
CA ALA A 47 -0.29 -9.39 12.81
C ALA A 47 -1.35 -10.43 12.36
N LEU A 48 -1.57 -10.56 11.05
CA LEU A 48 -2.52 -11.46 10.40
C LEU A 48 -1.79 -12.52 9.55
N LEU A 49 -0.47 -12.66 9.67
CA LEU A 49 0.28 -13.80 9.13
C LEU A 49 0.35 -14.87 10.24
N ASP A 50 0.02 -16.11 9.91
CA ASP A 50 0.14 -17.26 10.83
C ASP A 50 1.62 -17.66 11.01
#